data_AF-A0A4Z0J790-F1
#
_entry.id   AF-A0A4Z0J790-F1
#
_cell.length_a   1.000
_cell.length_b   1.000
_cell.length_c   1.000
_cell.angle_alpha   90.00
_cell.angle_beta   90.00
_cell.angle_gamma   90.00
#
_symmetry.space_group_name_H-M   'P 1'
#
loop_
_entity.id
_entity.type
_entity.pdbx_description
1 polymer ?
#
loop_
_entity_poly.entity_id
_entity_poly.type
_entity_poly.pdbx_seq_one_letter_code
_entity_poly.pdbx_strand_id
1 'polypeptide(L)'
;MMTTRHSLGTVLTQIRFILADGATAAEVLCDADVPAWYLTELERDHITRPNDELLALICQAYELSEQTVGNLRQAPHLAAAIAQIARARDHELATRLRQRMMSWPDSATTAATEPVIQMSDPAAKHSYADILRCVRQRIEWCPILVSALYYRVSPMAYWQMEAAQLAVTPEVKQLLGYRLECDDLTPFLHADDLYTAICQHLDLCKKSLPVQLRLPGC
;
A
#
# COMPACT_ATOMS: atom_id res chain seq x y z
N MET A 1 13.05 9.87 36.63
CA MET A 1 12.25 10.62 35.64
C MET A 1 10.83 10.09 35.69
N MET A 2 9.83 10.91 36.02
CA MET A 2 8.43 10.48 35.98
C MET A 2 8.04 10.31 34.50
N THR A 3 7.70 9.08 34.10
CA THR A 3 7.09 8.81 32.80
C THR A 3 5.69 9.42 32.80
N THR A 4 5.52 10.57 32.15
CA THR A 4 4.21 11.19 31.95
C THR A 4 3.38 10.24 31.10
N ARG A 5 2.36 9.60 31.70
CA ARG A 5 1.43 8.72 31.00
C ARG A 5 0.09 9.41 30.87
N HIS A 6 -0.33 9.68 29.64
CA HIS A 6 -1.67 10.21 29.36
C HIS A 6 -2.73 9.13 29.61
N SER A 7 -3.88 9.54 30.14
CA SER A 7 -5.05 8.68 30.26
C SER A 7 -5.56 8.28 28.88
N LEU A 8 -6.33 7.19 28.82
CA LEU A 8 -6.91 6.76 27.55
C LEU A 8 -7.90 7.82 27.04
N GLY A 9 -8.73 8.36 27.91
CA GLY A 9 -9.70 9.40 27.56
C GLY A 9 -9.05 10.66 27.01
N THR A 10 -7.95 11.12 27.62
CA THR A 10 -7.16 12.26 27.11
C THR A 10 -6.65 12.00 25.69
N VAL A 11 -6.12 10.80 25.44
CA VAL A 11 -5.60 10.43 24.13
C VAL A 11 -6.70 10.36 23.08
N LEU A 12 -7.82 9.68 23.38
CA LEU A 12 -8.95 9.57 22.46
C LEU A 12 -9.58 10.94 22.14
N THR A 13 -9.70 11.80 23.16
CA THR A 13 -10.20 13.17 23.01
C THR A 13 -9.32 13.97 22.05
N GLN A 14 -8.00 13.94 22.25
CA GLN A 14 -7.05 14.67 21.40
C GLN A 14 -6.99 14.08 19.98
N ILE A 15 -7.12 12.76 19.84
CA ILE A 15 -7.24 12.10 18.54
C ILE A 15 -8.47 12.63 17.80
N ARG A 16 -9.64 12.67 18.45
CA ARG A 16 -10.87 13.18 17.83
C ARG A 16 -10.75 14.64 17.40
N PHE A 17 -10.18 15.48 18.25
CA PHE A 17 -9.98 16.90 17.92
C PHE A 17 -9.02 17.13 16.75
N ILE A 18 -7.94 16.36 16.64
CA ILE A 18 -6.89 16.62 15.64
C ILE A 18 -7.11 15.82 14.36
N LEU A 19 -7.45 14.53 14.46
CA LEU A 19 -7.59 13.64 13.30
C LEU A 19 -9.00 13.68 12.69
N ALA A 20 -10.03 13.97 13.49
CA ALA A 20 -11.42 14.04 13.04
C ALA A 20 -11.99 15.47 13.10
N ASP A 21 -11.12 16.49 13.18
CA ASP A 21 -11.49 17.92 13.20
C ASP A 21 -12.59 18.27 14.22
N GLY A 22 -12.58 17.59 15.37
CA GLY A 22 -13.57 17.81 16.43
C GLY A 22 -14.95 17.23 16.16
N ALA A 23 -15.11 16.38 15.15
CA ALA A 23 -16.34 15.61 14.89
C ALA A 23 -16.86 14.96 16.18
N THR A 24 -18.17 14.83 16.31
CA THR A 24 -18.82 14.19 17.45
C THR A 24 -18.49 12.70 17.50
N ALA A 25 -18.63 12.08 18.68
CA ALA A 25 -18.42 10.63 18.84
C ALA A 25 -19.32 9.80 17.91
N ALA A 26 -20.53 10.28 17.60
CA ALA A 26 -21.46 9.62 16.68
C ALA A 26 -21.01 9.72 15.21
N GLU A 27 -20.46 10.88 14.81
CA GLU A 27 -19.94 11.07 13.45
C GLU A 27 -18.69 10.23 13.20
N VAL A 28 -17.79 10.12 14.17
CA VAL A 28 -16.59 9.26 14.07
C VAL A 28 -16.97 7.77 13.95
N LEU A 29 -17.99 7.33 14.67
CA LEU A 29 -18.37 5.93 14.78
C LEU A 29 -19.52 5.54 13.85
N CYS A 30 -19.85 6.35 12.84
CA CYS A 30 -21.03 6.14 12.01
C CYS A 30 -21.06 4.76 11.32
N ASP A 31 -19.87 4.26 10.92
CA ASP A 31 -19.68 2.98 10.24
C ASP A 31 -19.12 1.89 11.16
N ALA A 32 -18.96 2.18 12.46
CA ALA A 32 -18.46 1.25 13.46
C ALA A 32 -19.62 0.73 14.31
N ASP A 33 -19.63 -0.57 14.61
CA ASP A 33 -20.61 -1.17 15.53
C ASP A 33 -20.25 -0.87 17.00
N VAL A 34 -20.13 0.43 17.32
CA VAL A 34 -19.77 0.95 18.64
C VAL A 34 -20.74 2.06 19.03
N PRO A 35 -21.44 1.95 20.16
CA PRO A 35 -22.33 3.01 20.62
C PRO A 35 -21.58 4.31 20.90
N ALA A 36 -22.06 5.45 20.39
CA ALA A 36 -21.43 6.77 20.59
C ALA A 36 -21.26 7.17 22.07
N TRP A 37 -22.18 6.73 22.94
CA TRP A 37 -22.07 6.97 24.38
C TRP A 37 -20.81 6.30 24.96
N TYR A 38 -20.39 5.16 24.42
CA TYR A 38 -19.25 4.40 24.94
C TYR A 38 -17.93 5.16 24.71
N LEU A 39 -17.74 5.72 23.51
CA LEU A 39 -16.59 6.60 23.24
C LEU A 39 -16.64 7.86 24.10
N THR A 40 -17.82 8.48 24.27
CA THR A 40 -17.98 9.66 25.12
C THR A 40 -17.55 9.40 26.58
N GLU A 41 -17.93 8.25 27.12
CA GLU A 41 -17.58 7.88 28.50
C GLU A 41 -16.12 7.44 28.64
N LEU A 42 -15.51 6.87 27.59
CA LEU A 42 -14.07 6.63 27.53
C LEU A 42 -13.27 7.94 27.49
N GLU A 43 -13.69 8.92 26.69
CA GLU A 43 -13.06 10.25 26.59
C GLU A 43 -13.05 11.00 27.93
N ARG A 44 -14.06 10.76 28.76
CA ARG A 44 -14.18 11.28 30.14
C ARG A 44 -13.44 10.46 31.20
N ASP A 45 -12.77 9.38 30.80
CA ASP A 45 -12.13 8.40 31.68
C ASP A 45 -13.09 7.76 32.71
N HIS A 46 -14.40 7.71 32.42
CA HIS A 46 -15.40 7.06 33.29
C HIS A 46 -15.34 5.53 33.19
N ILE A 47 -14.80 5.00 32.09
CA ILE A 47 -14.60 3.56 31.87
C ILE A 47 -13.14 3.21 32.17
N THR A 48 -12.89 2.58 33.33
CA THR A 48 -11.54 2.20 33.76
C THR A 48 -10.98 0.97 33.06
N ARG A 49 -11.86 0.10 32.53
CA ARG A 49 -11.50 -1.12 31.81
C ARG A 49 -12.34 -1.18 30.53
N PRO A 50 -11.81 -0.70 29.40
CA PRO A 50 -12.52 -0.82 28.13
C PRO A 50 -12.67 -2.30 27.76
N ASN A 51 -13.78 -2.62 27.11
CA ASN A 51 -13.88 -3.82 26.29
C ASN A 51 -12.90 -3.72 25.11
N ASP A 52 -12.08 -4.75 24.92
CA ASP A 52 -10.98 -4.76 23.95
C ASP A 52 -11.49 -4.70 22.49
N GLU A 53 -12.59 -5.40 22.17
CA GLU A 53 -13.18 -5.40 20.83
C GLU A 53 -13.71 -4.02 20.45
N LEU A 54 -14.46 -3.37 21.36
CA LEU A 54 -14.95 -2.02 21.14
C LEU A 54 -13.81 -1.00 21.03
N LEU A 55 -12.74 -1.18 21.82
CA LEU A 55 -11.56 -0.32 21.73
C LEU A 55 -10.83 -0.49 20.39
N ALA A 56 -10.71 -1.72 19.89
CA ALA A 56 -10.13 -2.00 18.58
C ALA A 56 -10.92 -1.32 17.46
N LEU A 57 -12.26 -1.42 17.49
CA LEU A 57 -13.14 -0.74 16.53
C LEU A 57 -13.02 0.78 16.60
N ILE A 58 -12.95 1.36 17.80
CA ILE A 58 -12.69 2.81 17.97
C ILE A 58 -11.34 3.19 17.36
N CYS A 59 -10.27 2.41 17.61
CA CYS A 59 -8.95 2.68 17.04
C CYS A 59 -8.99 2.63 15.50
N GLN A 60 -9.70 1.64 14.94
CA GLN A 60 -9.89 1.48 13.49
C GLN A 60 -10.68 2.64 12.87
N ALA A 61 -11.70 3.17 13.55
CA ALA A 61 -12.44 4.35 13.09
C ALA A 61 -11.53 5.58 12.90
N TYR A 62 -10.42 5.66 13.66
CA TYR A 62 -9.39 6.68 13.49
C TYR A 62 -8.24 6.26 12.56
N GLU A 63 -8.31 5.08 11.93
CA GLU A 63 -7.24 4.44 11.16
C GLU A 63 -5.94 4.25 11.98
N LEU A 64 -6.07 3.93 13.27
CA LEU A 64 -4.97 3.71 14.19
C LEU A 64 -4.96 2.27 14.70
N SER A 65 -3.77 1.78 15.05
CA SER A 65 -3.63 0.53 15.81
C SER A 65 -3.67 0.81 17.31
N GLU A 66 -4.05 -0.19 18.11
CA GLU A 66 -3.95 -0.12 19.56
C GLU A 66 -2.52 0.16 20.03
N GLN A 67 -1.51 -0.38 19.34
CA GLN A 67 -0.10 -0.09 19.61
C GLN A 67 0.22 1.39 19.42
N THR A 68 -0.32 2.02 18.36
CA THR A 68 -0.14 3.46 18.13
C THR A 68 -0.77 4.28 19.26
N VAL A 69 -1.98 3.93 19.69
CA VAL A 69 -2.63 4.58 20.84
C VAL A 69 -1.82 4.35 22.12
N GLY A 70 -1.29 3.14 22.33
CA GLY A 70 -0.38 2.81 23.44
C GLY A 70 0.88 3.67 23.47
N ASN A 71 1.49 3.91 22.31
CA ASN A 71 2.66 4.78 22.15
C ASN A 71 2.29 6.25 22.42
N LEU A 72 1.14 6.72 21.93
CA LEU A 72 0.65 8.08 22.19
C LEU A 72 0.41 8.34 23.67
N ARG A 73 -0.04 7.34 24.43
CA ARG A 73 -0.18 7.44 25.89
C ARG A 73 1.15 7.72 26.61
N GLN A 74 2.28 7.42 25.99
CA GLN A 74 3.62 7.63 26.54
C GLN A 74 4.34 8.84 25.90
N ALA A 75 3.70 9.52 24.95
CA ALA A 75 4.31 10.62 24.23
C ALA A 75 4.45 11.84 25.16
N PRO A 76 5.64 12.46 25.26
CA PRO A 76 5.83 13.66 26.10
C PRO A 76 4.98 14.86 25.65
N HIS A 77 4.69 14.94 24.35
CA HIS A 77 3.90 16.00 23.72
C HIS A 77 2.81 15.38 22.84
N LEU A 78 1.72 14.93 23.48
CA LEU A 78 0.62 14.21 22.83
C LEU A 78 0.08 14.90 21.57
N ALA A 79 -0.32 16.17 21.67
CA ALA A 79 -0.89 16.90 20.53
C ALA A 79 0.10 17.01 19.35
N ALA A 80 1.38 17.24 19.62
CA ALA A 80 2.41 17.29 18.60
C ALA A 80 2.62 15.92 17.92
N ALA A 81 2.59 14.83 18.68
CA ALA A 81 2.69 13.48 18.16
C ALA A 81 1.48 13.11 17.27
N ILE A 82 0.26 13.46 17.68
CA ILE A 82 -0.94 13.24 16.85
C ILE A 82 -0.88 14.11 15.58
N ALA A 83 -0.46 15.37 15.68
CA ALA A 83 -0.28 16.25 14.52
C ALA A 83 0.82 15.76 13.55
N GLN A 84 1.80 14.99 14.02
CA GLN A 84 2.76 14.32 13.12
C GLN A 84 2.09 13.19 12.34
N ILE A 85 1.20 12.42 12.97
CA ILE A 85 0.40 11.39 12.28
C ILE A 85 -0.47 12.02 11.20
N ALA A 86 -1.22 13.09 11.53
CA ALA A 86 -2.04 13.82 10.57
C ALA A 86 -1.22 14.29 9.36
N ARG A 87 -0.10 14.99 9.61
CA ARG A 87 0.79 15.46 8.54
C ARG A 87 1.38 14.33 7.68
N ALA A 88 1.70 13.19 8.29
CA ALA A 88 2.17 12.04 7.55
C ALA A 88 1.09 11.50 6.59
N ARG A 89 -0.17 11.42 7.05
CA ARG A 89 -1.31 11.03 6.21
C ARG A 89 -1.55 12.02 5.07
N ASP A 90 -1.53 13.32 5.35
CA ASP A 90 -1.68 14.36 4.33
C ASP A 90 -0.57 14.29 3.28
N HIS A 91 0.67 14.09 3.73
CA HIS A 91 1.82 13.94 2.83
C HIS A 91 1.70 12.69 1.95
N GLU A 92 1.26 11.58 2.53
CA GLU A 92 1.02 10.34 1.80
C GLU A 92 -0.10 10.52 0.76
N LEU A 93 -1.23 11.11 1.15
CA LEU A 93 -2.34 11.42 0.25
C LEU A 93 -1.91 12.35 -0.88
N ALA A 94 -1.21 13.44 -0.58
CA ALA A 94 -0.69 14.37 -1.58
C ALA A 94 0.30 13.68 -2.53
N THR A 95 1.11 12.75 -2.02
CA THR A 95 2.04 11.96 -2.86
C THR A 95 1.28 11.01 -3.77
N ARG A 96 0.27 10.29 -3.27
CA ARG A 96 -0.60 9.43 -4.08
C ARG A 96 -1.33 10.23 -5.16
N LEU A 97 -1.86 11.41 -4.83
CA LEU A 97 -2.52 12.30 -5.79
C LEU A 97 -1.55 12.79 -6.88
N ARG A 98 -0.35 13.23 -6.52
CA ARG A 98 0.69 13.61 -7.49
C ARG A 98 1.05 12.46 -8.42
N GLN A 99 1.25 11.26 -7.86
CA GLN A 99 1.55 10.05 -8.62
C GLN A 99 0.39 9.62 -9.55
N ARG A 100 -0.86 9.89 -9.15
CA ARG A 100 -2.03 9.65 -10.00
C ARG A 100 -2.06 10.52 -11.25
N MET A 101 -1.61 11.77 -11.13
CA MET A 101 -1.56 12.74 -12.23
C MET A 101 -0.27 12.68 -13.05
N MET A 102 0.69 11.84 -12.65
CA MET A 102 1.97 11.73 -13.31
C MET A 102 1.83 11.00 -14.65
N SER A 103 2.37 11.61 -15.71
CA SER A 103 2.63 10.90 -16.96
C SER A 103 3.89 10.07 -16.77
N TRP A 104 3.70 8.80 -16.41
CA TRP A 104 4.81 7.89 -16.16
C TRP A 104 5.64 7.67 -17.43
N PRO A 105 6.97 7.87 -17.38
CA PRO A 105 7.83 7.53 -18.51
C PRO A 105 7.73 6.04 -18.83
N ASP A 106 7.99 5.67 -20.09
CA ASP A 106 8.03 4.26 -20.45
C ASP A 106 9.22 3.57 -19.76
N SER A 107 8.89 2.64 -18.86
CA SER A 107 9.88 1.85 -18.11
C SER A 107 10.82 1.03 -18.99
N ALA A 108 10.39 0.61 -20.19
CA ALA A 108 11.26 -0.14 -21.11
C ALA A 108 12.35 0.78 -21.68
N THR A 109 11.95 1.98 -22.11
CA THR A 109 12.88 3.02 -22.58
C THR A 109 13.89 3.38 -21.49
N THR A 110 13.46 3.58 -20.24
CA THR A 110 14.37 3.88 -19.12
C THR A 110 15.35 2.74 -18.84
N ALA A 111 14.88 1.48 -18.83
CA ALA A 111 15.74 0.32 -18.63
C ALA A 111 16.79 0.13 -19.75
N ALA A 112 16.54 0.65 -20.95
CA ALA A 112 17.47 0.59 -22.06
C ALA A 112 18.55 1.69 -22.02
N THR A 113 18.27 2.84 -21.41
CA THR A 113 19.15 4.01 -21.43
C THR A 113 19.94 4.21 -20.14
N GLU A 114 19.40 3.75 -19.02
CA GLU A 114 19.99 3.95 -17.69
C GLU A 114 20.68 2.67 -17.17
N PRO A 115 21.62 2.77 -16.22
CA PRO A 115 22.18 1.61 -15.55
C PRO A 115 21.08 0.77 -14.89
N VAL A 116 21.05 -0.53 -15.16
CA VAL A 116 20.05 -1.45 -14.59
C VAL A 116 20.67 -2.41 -13.57
N ILE A 117 19.86 -2.84 -12.60
CA ILE A 117 20.24 -3.90 -11.66
C ILE A 117 20.41 -5.20 -12.44
N GLN A 118 21.63 -5.75 -12.40
CA GLN A 118 21.98 -6.99 -13.08
C GLN A 118 21.41 -8.20 -12.34
N MET A 119 20.97 -9.20 -13.11
CA MET A 119 20.62 -10.51 -12.56
C MET A 119 21.88 -11.22 -12.06
N SER A 120 21.76 -11.94 -10.95
CA SER A 120 22.88 -12.74 -10.41
C SER A 120 23.20 -13.95 -11.28
N ASP A 121 22.22 -14.47 -12.01
CA ASP A 121 22.38 -15.58 -12.93
C ASP A 121 22.79 -15.07 -14.32
N PRO A 122 24.00 -15.40 -14.81
CA PRO A 122 24.48 -14.96 -16.12
C PRO A 122 23.79 -15.65 -17.30
N ALA A 123 23.08 -16.77 -17.08
CA ALA A 123 22.33 -17.48 -18.12
C ALA A 123 20.89 -16.95 -18.28
N ALA A 124 20.45 -16.04 -17.41
CA ALA A 124 19.13 -15.41 -17.52
C ALA A 124 19.10 -14.45 -18.72
N LYS A 125 18.11 -14.64 -19.60
CA LYS A 125 17.84 -13.77 -20.75
C LYS A 125 16.91 -12.61 -20.38
N HIS A 126 16.15 -12.79 -19.31
CA HIS A 126 15.19 -11.83 -18.79
C HIS A 126 15.39 -11.63 -17.28
N SER A 127 15.04 -10.45 -16.80
CA SER A 127 14.99 -10.11 -15.39
C SER A 127 13.57 -10.17 -14.83
N TYR A 128 13.42 -10.18 -13.51
CA TYR A 128 12.11 -10.02 -12.87
C TYR A 128 11.41 -8.71 -13.27
N ALA A 129 12.18 -7.65 -13.56
CA ALA A 129 11.65 -6.39 -14.07
C ALA A 129 11.02 -6.58 -15.46
N ASP A 130 11.63 -7.39 -16.32
CA ASP A 130 11.08 -7.70 -17.65
C ASP A 130 9.80 -8.52 -17.55
N ILE A 131 9.72 -9.46 -16.60
CA ILE A 131 8.49 -10.22 -16.32
C ILE A 131 7.36 -9.27 -15.88
N LEU A 132 7.60 -8.42 -14.88
CA LEU A 132 6.61 -7.42 -14.43
C LEU A 132 6.13 -6.54 -15.59
N ARG A 133 7.08 -6.00 -16.36
CA ARG A 133 6.79 -5.13 -17.50
C ARG A 133 6.00 -5.84 -18.58
N CYS A 134 6.37 -7.08 -18.91
CA CYS A 134 5.66 -7.90 -19.90
C CYS A 134 4.21 -8.18 -19.48
N VAL A 135 4.01 -8.58 -18.22
CA VAL A 135 2.67 -8.82 -17.67
C VAL A 135 1.83 -7.54 -17.77
N ARG A 136 2.30 -6.42 -17.25
CA ARG A 136 1.52 -5.18 -17.24
C ARG A 136 1.24 -4.65 -18.65
N GLN A 137 2.27 -4.56 -19.50
CA GLN A 137 2.15 -3.88 -20.80
C GLN A 137 1.56 -4.76 -21.90
N ARG A 138 1.75 -6.09 -21.85
CA ARG A 138 1.39 -6.98 -22.96
C ARG A 138 0.29 -7.98 -22.63
N ILE A 139 0.14 -8.37 -21.36
CA ILE A 139 -0.88 -9.32 -20.92
C ILE A 139 -2.10 -8.57 -20.39
N GLU A 140 -1.90 -7.74 -19.37
CA GLU A 140 -2.99 -7.12 -18.62
C GLU A 140 -3.43 -5.78 -19.19
N TRP A 141 -2.50 -5.05 -19.81
CA TRP A 141 -2.74 -3.71 -20.33
C TRP A 141 -3.25 -2.75 -19.25
N CYS A 142 -2.57 -2.73 -18.10
CA CYS A 142 -2.94 -1.91 -16.94
C CYS A 142 -2.04 -0.67 -16.76
N PRO A 143 -2.60 0.44 -16.25
CA PRO A 143 -1.80 1.57 -15.77
C PRO A 143 -0.92 1.16 -14.57
N ILE A 144 0.21 1.86 -14.41
CA ILE A 144 1.13 1.67 -13.28
C ILE A 144 0.43 1.75 -11.93
N LEU A 145 -0.54 2.66 -11.78
CA LEU A 145 -1.32 2.83 -10.56
C LEU A 145 -2.07 1.55 -10.18
N VAL A 146 -2.66 0.86 -11.16
CA VAL A 146 -3.44 -0.36 -10.93
C VAL A 146 -2.52 -1.50 -10.52
N SER A 147 -1.40 -1.66 -11.23
CA SER A 147 -0.42 -2.69 -10.89
C SER A 147 0.22 -2.44 -9.52
N ALA A 148 0.59 -1.19 -9.20
CA ALA A 148 1.16 -0.83 -7.90
C ALA A 148 0.24 -1.18 -6.72
N LEU A 149 -1.08 -0.99 -6.88
CA LEU A 149 -2.07 -1.41 -5.90
C LEU A 149 -2.08 -2.93 -5.71
N TYR A 150 -2.06 -3.70 -6.80
CA TYR A 150 -2.01 -5.18 -6.74
C TYR A 150 -0.77 -5.66 -5.98
N TYR A 151 0.40 -5.07 -6.29
CA TYR A 151 1.67 -5.43 -5.65
C TYR A 151 1.90 -4.76 -4.30
N ARG A 152 0.94 -3.97 -3.79
CA ARG A 152 0.99 -3.29 -2.48
C ARG A 152 2.24 -2.43 -2.29
N VAL A 153 2.67 -1.76 -3.35
CA VAL A 153 3.82 -0.85 -3.35
C VAL A 153 3.40 0.53 -3.83
N SER A 154 4.22 1.56 -3.58
CA SER A 154 3.95 2.86 -4.17
C SER A 154 4.09 2.81 -5.70
N PRO A 155 3.28 3.57 -6.47
CA PRO A 155 3.42 3.70 -7.91
C PRO A 155 4.85 4.00 -8.39
N MET A 156 5.59 4.84 -7.65
CA MET A 156 6.99 5.13 -7.96
C MET A 156 7.88 3.89 -7.77
N ALA A 157 7.75 3.20 -6.64
CA ALA A 157 8.53 1.98 -6.40
C ALA A 157 8.23 0.91 -7.45
N TYR A 158 6.95 0.72 -7.79
CA TYR A 158 6.56 -0.21 -8.86
C TYR A 158 7.19 0.16 -10.21
N TRP A 159 7.10 1.43 -10.61
CA TRP A 159 7.72 1.90 -11.85
C TRP A 159 9.25 1.71 -11.85
N GLN A 160 9.92 2.00 -10.73
CA GLN A 160 11.37 1.78 -10.60
C GLN A 160 11.74 0.29 -10.67
N MET A 161 10.88 -0.61 -10.15
CA MET A 161 11.05 -2.05 -10.30
C MET A 161 10.91 -2.47 -11.76
N GLU A 162 9.89 -1.99 -12.48
CA GLU A 162 9.75 -2.26 -13.93
C GLU A 162 10.90 -1.67 -14.75
N ALA A 163 11.45 -0.53 -14.35
CA ALA A 163 12.60 0.11 -15.00
C ALA A 163 13.96 -0.51 -14.59
N ALA A 164 13.95 -1.58 -13.79
CA ALA A 164 15.13 -2.24 -13.23
C ALA A 164 16.07 -1.30 -12.45
N GLN A 165 15.53 -0.20 -11.91
CA GLN A 165 16.23 0.76 -11.04
C GLN A 165 16.09 0.38 -9.55
N LEU A 166 15.08 -0.43 -9.22
CA LEU A 166 14.85 -0.99 -7.90
C LEU A 166 14.70 -2.50 -8.02
N ALA A 167 15.33 -3.26 -7.12
CA ALA A 167 15.22 -4.71 -7.14
C ALA A 167 13.78 -5.14 -6.80
N VAL A 168 13.26 -6.12 -7.54
CA VAL A 168 11.96 -6.72 -7.24
C VAL A 168 12.06 -7.48 -5.91
N THR A 169 11.25 -7.10 -4.92
CA THR A 169 11.30 -7.71 -3.58
C THR A 169 10.73 -9.13 -3.59
N PRO A 170 11.06 -9.97 -2.59
CA PRO A 170 10.50 -11.32 -2.47
C PRO A 170 8.96 -11.33 -2.48
N GLU A 171 8.32 -10.38 -1.82
CA GLU A 171 6.86 -10.28 -1.75
C GLU A 171 6.25 -9.98 -3.12
N VAL A 172 6.87 -9.09 -3.90
CA VAL A 172 6.43 -8.79 -5.27
C VAL A 172 6.64 -10.00 -6.18
N LYS A 173 7.75 -10.73 -6.04
CA LYS A 173 7.98 -12.00 -6.78
C LYS A 173 6.92 -13.04 -6.45
N GLN A 174 6.55 -13.17 -5.18
CA GLN A 174 5.49 -14.10 -4.75
C GLN A 174 4.13 -13.71 -5.34
N LEU A 175 3.75 -12.42 -5.27
CA LEU A 175 2.51 -11.93 -5.86
C LEU A 175 2.48 -12.07 -7.39
N LEU A 176 3.64 -11.91 -8.04
CA LEU A 176 3.81 -12.16 -9.47
C LEU A 176 3.67 -13.65 -9.80
N GLY A 177 4.24 -14.53 -8.97
CA GLY A 177 4.04 -15.98 -9.07
C GLY A 177 2.56 -16.37 -8.97
N TYR A 178 1.85 -15.85 -7.97
CA TYR A 178 0.39 -16.03 -7.87
C TYR A 178 -0.34 -15.52 -9.10
N ARG A 179 0.09 -14.38 -9.65
CA ARG A 179 -0.55 -13.80 -10.84
C ARG A 179 -0.33 -14.63 -12.10
N LEU A 180 0.81 -15.29 -12.18
CA LEU A 180 1.19 -16.18 -13.27
C LEU A 180 0.81 -17.63 -13.01
N GLU A 181 0.11 -17.92 -11.91
CA GLU A 181 -0.26 -19.29 -11.50
C GLU A 181 0.96 -20.22 -11.49
N CYS A 182 2.09 -19.73 -10.96
CA CYS A 182 3.33 -20.49 -10.85
C CYS A 182 4.06 -20.23 -9.52
N ASP A 183 4.63 -21.28 -8.95
CA ASP A 183 5.44 -21.18 -7.74
C ASP A 183 6.90 -20.78 -8.03
N ASP A 184 7.35 -20.97 -9.27
CA ASP A 184 8.71 -20.69 -9.73
C ASP A 184 8.70 -19.86 -11.02
N LEU A 185 9.35 -18.70 -10.97
CA LEU A 185 9.50 -17.77 -12.09
C LEU A 185 10.73 -18.08 -12.96
N THR A 186 11.60 -19.00 -12.53
CA THR A 186 12.86 -19.33 -13.22
C THR A 186 12.67 -19.69 -14.71
N PRO A 187 11.64 -20.45 -15.13
CA PRO A 187 11.42 -20.75 -16.55
C PRO A 187 11.27 -19.50 -17.43
N PHE A 188 10.67 -18.43 -16.90
CA PHE A 188 10.49 -17.17 -17.63
C PHE A 188 11.79 -16.37 -17.76
N LEU A 189 12.73 -16.52 -16.82
CA LEU A 189 14.03 -15.85 -16.86
C LEU A 189 14.91 -16.37 -18.00
N HIS A 190 14.73 -17.64 -18.41
CA HIS A 190 15.54 -18.30 -19.45
C HIS A 190 14.82 -18.44 -20.79
N ALA A 191 13.56 -18.02 -20.88
CA ALA A 191 12.79 -18.10 -22.11
C ALA A 191 13.45 -17.29 -23.25
N ASP A 192 13.33 -17.76 -24.49
CA ASP A 192 13.76 -17.02 -25.68
C ASP A 192 12.82 -15.85 -25.99
N ASP A 193 11.52 -16.05 -25.80
CA ASP A 193 10.49 -15.04 -25.95
C ASP A 193 9.57 -15.10 -24.71
N LEU A 194 9.82 -14.17 -23.79
CA LEU A 194 9.08 -14.02 -22.55
C LEU A 194 7.56 -13.91 -22.74
N TYR A 195 7.09 -13.12 -23.71
CA TYR A 195 5.66 -12.93 -23.94
C TYR A 195 5.01 -14.22 -24.41
N THR A 196 5.67 -14.93 -25.32
CA THR A 196 5.20 -16.23 -25.79
C THR A 196 5.16 -17.25 -24.68
N ALA A 197 6.20 -17.33 -23.85
CA ALA A 197 6.28 -18.24 -22.72
C ALA A 197 5.15 -17.99 -21.71
N ILE A 198 4.91 -16.73 -21.33
CA ILE A 198 3.81 -16.37 -20.41
C ILE A 198 2.44 -16.71 -21.02
N CYS A 199 2.21 -16.37 -22.30
CA CYS A 199 0.93 -16.69 -22.95
C CYS A 199 0.68 -18.19 -23.01
N GLN A 200 1.69 -18.99 -23.31
CA GLN A 200 1.58 -20.46 -23.35
C GLN A 200 1.32 -21.05 -21.96
N HIS A 201 2.01 -20.53 -20.93
CA HIS A 201 1.83 -20.97 -19.56
C HIS A 201 0.41 -20.72 -19.05
N LEU A 202 -0.16 -19.56 -19.36
CA LEU A 202 -1.50 -19.16 -18.94
C LEU A 202 -2.64 -19.61 -19.89
N ASP A 203 -2.33 -20.42 -20.90
CA ASP A 203 -3.25 -20.82 -21.98
C ASP A 203 -3.99 -19.63 -22.64
N LEU A 204 -3.29 -18.50 -22.79
CA LEU A 204 -3.83 -17.27 -23.36
C LEU A 204 -3.70 -17.28 -24.88
N CYS A 205 -4.82 -17.10 -25.57
CA CYS A 205 -4.79 -16.87 -27.01
C CYS A 205 -4.23 -15.47 -27.31
N LYS A 206 -3.06 -15.41 -27.97
CA LYS A 206 -2.41 -14.14 -28.35
C LYS A 206 -3.28 -13.19 -29.16
N LYS A 207 -4.30 -13.71 -29.87
CA LYS A 207 -5.23 -12.92 -30.69
C LYS A 207 -6.39 -12.32 -29.88
N SER A 208 -6.64 -12.80 -28.66
CA SER A 208 -7.73 -12.33 -27.79
C SER A 208 -7.27 -11.37 -26.69
N LEU A 209 -5.95 -11.12 -26.58
CA LEU A 209 -5.44 -10.16 -25.60
C LEU A 209 -5.79 -8.72 -26.02
N PRO A 210 -6.10 -7.84 -25.05
CA PRO A 210 -6.42 -6.45 -25.35
C PRO A 210 -5.29 -5.80 -26.15
N VAL A 211 -5.62 -5.01 -27.17
CA VAL A 211 -4.61 -4.24 -27.94
C VAL A 211 -4.53 -2.78 -27.45
N GLN A 212 -5.31 -2.45 -26.40
CA GLN A 212 -5.40 -1.13 -25.82
C GLN A 212 -5.47 -1.23 -24.28
N LEU A 213 -4.87 -0.24 -23.61
CA LEU A 213 -4.93 -0.08 -22.15
C LEU A 213 -6.38 -0.10 -21.68
N ARG A 214 -6.73 -1.04 -20.78
CA ARG A 214 -8.01 -0.99 -20.09
C ARG A 214 -7.91 0.14 -19.08
N LEU A 215 -8.58 1.25 -19.38
CA LEU A 215 -8.75 2.32 -18.40
C LEU A 215 -9.61 1.77 -17.24
N PRO A 216 -9.22 2.02 -15.98
CA PRO A 216 -10.05 1.62 -14.85
C PRO A 216 -11.39 2.39 -14.92
N GLY A 217 -12.50 1.65 -15.07
CA GLY A 217 -13.87 2.19 -15.05
C GLY A 217 -14.66 2.18 -16.37
N CYS A 218 -14.24 1.40 -17.37
CA CYS A 218 -15.09 1.07 -18.53
C CYS A 218 -15.85 -0.25 -18.30
#